data_AF-A0A8J6TDG2-F1
#
_entry.id   AF-A0A8J6TDG2-F1
#
_cell.length_a   1.000
_cell.length_b   1.000
_cell.length_c   1.000
_cell.angle_alpha   90.00
_cell.angle_beta   90.00
_cell.angle_gamma   90.00
#
_symmetry.space_group_name_H-M   'P 1'
#
loop_
_entity.id
_entity.type
_entity.pdbx_description
1 polymer ?
#
loop_
_entity_poly.entity_id
_entity_poly.type
_entity_poly.pdbx_seq_one_letter_code
_entity_poly.pdbx_strand_id
1 'polypeptide(L)'
;MTLDFAILSSLRKNHPAWRLLMADHGPLIAAFLQRVFIVPNVRVVAQEDLVAGLEDELFHLREADGPESFPRSAAEYLADWAQDEKGWLRKFYPPASDEAHFDLTPATEKAIGWLESLTTRSFVGTESRLMTVFDLLRQMIEGAETDGKTRSGDF
;
A
#
# COMPACT_ATOMS: atom_id res chain seq x y z
N MET A 1 0.99 22.86 -9.02
CA MET A 1 1.80 22.26 -10.11
C MET A 1 0.87 21.36 -10.89
N THR A 2 0.59 21.67 -12.15
CA THR A 2 -0.33 20.88 -12.97
C THR A 2 0.39 19.64 -13.46
N LEU A 3 -0.21 18.46 -13.30
CA LEU A 3 0.34 17.21 -13.85
C LEU A 3 0.07 17.21 -15.36
N ASP A 4 1.09 17.53 -16.14
CA ASP A 4 1.03 17.42 -17.60
C ASP A 4 1.60 16.08 -18.11
N PHE A 5 1.42 15.83 -19.40
CA PHE A 5 1.87 14.59 -20.04
C PHE A 5 3.38 14.37 -19.92
N ALA A 6 4.19 15.43 -19.99
CA ALA A 6 5.64 15.32 -19.95
C ALA A 6 6.11 14.91 -18.54
N ILE A 7 5.53 15.52 -17.50
CA ILE A 7 5.78 15.18 -16.10
C ILE A 7 5.37 13.73 -15.83
N LEU A 8 4.16 13.32 -16.22
CA LEU A 8 3.68 11.95 -16.00
C LEU A 8 4.52 10.92 -16.77
N SER A 9 4.95 11.24 -18.00
CA SER A 9 5.85 10.38 -18.78
C SER A 9 7.21 10.20 -18.12
N SER A 10 7.75 11.26 -17.51
CA SER A 10 9.00 11.19 -16.75
C SER A 10 8.82 10.38 -15.46
N LEU A 11 7.75 10.62 -14.70
CA LEU A 11 7.44 9.88 -13.48
C LEU A 11 7.26 8.38 -13.76
N ARG A 12 6.55 8.01 -14.82
CA ARG A 12 6.38 6.61 -15.21
C ARG A 12 7.70 5.90 -15.48
N LYS A 13 8.70 6.61 -16.03
CA LYS A 13 10.02 6.05 -16.34
C LYS A 13 10.95 6.01 -15.13
N ASN A 14 10.89 7.03 -14.27
CA ASN A 14 11.93 7.28 -13.27
C ASN A 14 11.48 7.05 -11.83
N HIS A 15 10.18 7.10 -11.52
CA HIS A 15 9.70 7.00 -10.15
C HIS A 15 9.55 5.53 -9.73
N PRO A 16 10.29 5.05 -8.70
CA PRO A 16 10.29 3.63 -8.29
C PRO A 16 8.91 3.06 -8.01
N ALA A 17 8.04 3.83 -7.35
CA ALA A 17 6.66 3.45 -7.09
C ALA A 17 5.89 3.10 -8.37
N TRP A 18 6.00 3.91 -9.42
CA TRP A 18 5.28 3.64 -10.68
C TRP A 18 5.94 2.49 -11.45
N ARG A 19 7.26 2.38 -11.38
CA ARG A 19 7.97 1.23 -11.96
C ARG A 19 7.55 -0.08 -11.30
N LEU A 20 7.32 -0.10 -9.99
CA LEU A 20 6.79 -1.26 -9.25
C LEU A 20 5.40 -1.65 -9.78
N LEU A 21 4.50 -0.67 -9.90
CA LEU A 21 3.13 -0.90 -10.39
C LEU A 21 3.07 -1.36 -11.85
N MET A 22 4.11 -1.11 -12.63
CA MET A 22 4.24 -1.55 -14.02
C MET A 22 5.09 -2.82 -14.18
N ALA A 23 5.66 -3.36 -13.11
CA ALA A 23 6.55 -4.51 -13.20
C ALA A 23 5.77 -5.79 -13.55
N ASP A 24 6.34 -6.63 -14.42
CA ASP A 24 5.72 -7.89 -14.85
C ASP A 24 5.40 -8.83 -13.67
N HIS A 25 6.26 -8.82 -12.66
CA HIS A 25 6.09 -9.56 -11.41
C HIS A 25 5.63 -8.67 -10.25
N GLY A 26 4.98 -7.54 -10.54
CA GLY A 26 4.47 -6.58 -9.55
C GLY A 26 3.68 -7.23 -8.39
N PRO A 27 2.77 -8.19 -8.64
CA PRO A 27 2.03 -8.86 -7.58
C PRO A 27 2.92 -9.63 -6.59
N LEU A 28 3.90 -10.39 -7.08
CA LEU A 28 4.89 -11.10 -6.23
C LEU A 28 5.65 -10.10 -5.37
N ILE A 29 6.20 -9.06 -5.99
CA ILE A 29 7.02 -8.06 -5.30
C ILE A 29 6.20 -7.37 -4.20
N ALA A 30 5.02 -6.88 -4.55
CA ALA A 30 4.16 -6.17 -3.61
C ALA A 30 3.70 -7.07 -2.46
N ALA A 31 3.22 -8.28 -2.74
CA ALA A 31 2.75 -9.21 -1.71
C ALA A 31 3.87 -9.64 -0.76
N PHE A 32 5.04 -9.99 -1.30
CA PHE A 32 6.18 -10.41 -0.49
C PHE A 32 6.70 -9.26 0.39
N LEU A 33 6.94 -8.08 -0.19
CA LEU A 33 7.46 -6.93 0.57
C LEU A 33 6.45 -6.41 1.61
N GLN A 34 5.16 -6.44 1.31
CA GLN A 34 4.12 -6.12 2.29
C GLN A 34 4.17 -7.09 3.48
N ARG A 35 4.23 -8.40 3.21
CA ARG A 35 4.28 -9.44 4.25
C ARG A 35 5.52 -9.35 5.13
N VAL A 36 6.68 -8.99 4.57
CA VAL A 36 7.96 -8.98 5.28
C VAL A 36 8.25 -7.67 6.01
N PHE A 37 7.92 -6.51 5.42
CA PHE A 37 8.26 -5.20 6.00
C PHE A 37 7.04 -4.52 6.64
N ILE A 38 5.92 -4.45 5.91
CA ILE A 38 4.79 -3.57 6.28
C ILE A 38 3.92 -4.21 7.36
N VAL A 39 3.47 -5.45 7.16
CA VAL A 39 2.60 -6.17 8.12
C VAL A 39 3.26 -6.31 9.50
N PRO A 40 4.51 -6.78 9.62
CA PRO A 40 5.18 -6.86 10.93
C PRO A 40 5.77 -5.51 11.38
N ASN A 41 5.67 -4.45 10.57
CA ASN A 41 6.24 -3.13 10.83
C ASN A 41 7.75 -3.15 11.13
N VAL A 42 8.48 -3.91 10.33
CA VAL A 42 9.94 -4.05 10.41
C VAL A 42 10.57 -3.17 9.34
N ARG A 43 11.52 -2.33 9.74
CA ARG A 43 12.21 -1.41 8.82
C ARG A 43 13.39 -2.04 8.10
N VAL A 44 14.05 -3.00 8.74
CA VAL A 44 15.31 -3.57 8.29
C VAL A 44 15.27 -5.07 8.48
N VAL A 45 15.64 -5.81 7.43
CA VAL A 45 15.70 -7.28 7.43
C VAL A 45 17.07 -7.72 6.95
N ALA A 46 17.63 -8.74 7.59
CA ALA A 46 18.91 -9.32 7.22
C ALA A 46 18.82 -10.03 5.85
N GLN A 47 19.91 -10.07 5.09
CA GLN A 47 19.88 -10.65 3.74
C GLN A 47 19.49 -12.13 3.79
N GLU A 48 20.03 -12.89 4.75
CA GLU A 48 19.75 -14.33 4.85
C GLU A 48 18.26 -14.59 5.08
N ASP A 49 17.65 -13.87 6.02
CA ASP A 49 16.22 -13.97 6.33
C ASP A 49 15.35 -13.59 5.12
N LEU A 50 15.72 -12.51 4.42
CA LEU A 50 14.96 -12.03 3.27
C LEU A 50 15.05 -12.98 2.08
N VAL A 51 16.24 -13.56 1.84
CA VAL A 51 16.45 -14.58 0.80
C VAL A 51 15.65 -15.83 1.12
N ALA A 52 15.74 -16.35 2.34
CA ALA A 52 15.00 -17.53 2.77
C ALA A 52 13.49 -17.34 2.60
N GLY A 53 12.95 -16.21 3.07
CA GLY A 53 11.53 -15.92 2.97
C GLY A 53 11.02 -15.80 1.53
N LEU A 54 11.87 -15.34 0.60
CA LEU A 54 11.51 -15.25 -0.83
C LEU A 54 11.66 -16.60 -1.54
N GLU A 55 12.66 -17.42 -1.21
CA GLU A 55 12.76 -18.77 -1.75
C GLU A 55 11.52 -19.60 -1.42
N ASP A 56 11.02 -19.53 -0.18
CA ASP A 56 9.79 -20.22 0.21
C ASP A 56 8.58 -19.76 -0.61
N GLU A 57 8.46 -18.45 -0.85
CA GLU A 57 7.39 -17.88 -1.68
C GLU A 57 7.49 -18.35 -3.14
N LEU A 58 8.70 -18.30 -3.72
CA LEU A 58 8.97 -18.76 -5.08
C LEU A 58 8.70 -20.26 -5.22
N PHE A 59 9.03 -21.06 -4.21
CA PHE A 59 8.74 -22.48 -4.18
C PHE A 59 7.22 -22.73 -4.31
N HIS A 60 6.41 -22.07 -3.48
CA HIS A 60 4.95 -22.20 -3.54
C HIS A 60 4.36 -21.74 -4.87
N LEU A 61 4.87 -20.65 -5.44
CA LEU A 61 4.40 -20.16 -6.75
C LEU A 61 4.78 -21.11 -7.88
N ARG A 62 5.97 -21.71 -7.85
CA ARG A 62 6.40 -22.73 -8.82
C ARG A 62 5.58 -24.01 -8.71
N GLU A 63 5.15 -24.39 -7.51
CA GLU A 63 4.23 -25.53 -7.33
C GLU A 63 2.85 -25.25 -7.94
N ALA A 64 2.35 -24.02 -7.84
CA ALA A 64 1.02 -23.65 -8.34
C ALA A 64 0.99 -23.37 -9.86
N ASP A 65 1.96 -22.60 -10.36
CA ASP A 65 1.97 -22.07 -11.73
C ASP A 65 2.93 -22.83 -12.66
N GLY A 66 3.70 -23.78 -12.13
CA GLY A 66 4.65 -24.61 -12.85
C GLY A 66 6.13 -24.24 -12.63
N PRO A 67 7.05 -25.20 -12.86
CA PRO A 67 8.46 -25.07 -12.48
C PRO A 67 9.25 -24.00 -13.25
N GLU A 68 8.78 -23.62 -14.43
CA GLU A 68 9.39 -22.55 -15.25
C GLU A 68 8.98 -21.15 -14.80
N SER A 69 8.00 -21.04 -13.90
CA SER A 69 7.56 -19.75 -13.34
C SER A 69 8.63 -19.22 -12.39
N PHE A 70 9.05 -17.97 -12.61
CA PHE A 70 10.09 -17.30 -11.83
C PHE A 70 11.43 -18.07 -11.79
N PRO A 71 12.17 -18.16 -12.91
CA PRO A 71 13.33 -19.06 -13.02
C PRO A 71 14.59 -18.59 -12.27
N ARG A 72 14.63 -17.34 -11.79
CA ARG A 72 15.77 -16.79 -11.06
C ARG A 72 15.73 -17.18 -9.57
N SER A 73 16.88 -17.18 -8.91
CA SER A 73 16.96 -17.35 -7.46
C SER A 73 16.43 -16.13 -6.71
N ALA A 74 16.02 -16.32 -5.45
CA ALA A 74 15.59 -15.22 -4.58
C ALA A 74 16.67 -14.15 -4.44
N ALA A 75 17.94 -14.55 -4.28
CA ALA A 75 19.06 -13.63 -4.17
C ALA A 75 19.21 -12.74 -5.42
N GLU A 76 19.01 -13.31 -6.62
CA GLU A 76 19.04 -12.54 -7.87
C GLU A 76 17.86 -11.57 -7.99
N TYR A 77 16.67 -11.98 -7.57
CA TYR A 77 15.51 -11.09 -7.53
C TYR A 77 15.73 -9.92 -6.55
N LEU A 78 16.20 -10.20 -5.33
CA LEU A 78 16.45 -9.15 -4.33
C LEU A 78 17.57 -8.20 -4.77
N ALA A 79 18.61 -8.73 -5.42
CA ALA A 79 19.65 -7.91 -6.01
C ALA A 79 19.09 -6.98 -7.10
N ASP A 80 18.25 -7.49 -8.01
CA ASP A 80 17.55 -6.72 -9.05
C ASP A 80 16.66 -5.61 -8.44
N TRP A 81 15.89 -5.95 -7.39
CA TRP A 81 14.99 -5.00 -6.71
C TRP A 81 15.74 -3.87 -5.99
N ALA A 82 16.98 -4.13 -5.57
CA ALA A 82 17.86 -3.17 -4.92
C ALA A 82 18.72 -2.34 -5.89
N GLN A 83 18.69 -2.63 -7.20
CA GLN A 83 19.40 -1.81 -8.18
C GLN A 83 18.77 -0.42 -8.28
N ASP A 84 19.60 0.59 -8.54
CA ASP A 84 19.16 2.00 -8.69
C ASP A 84 18.05 2.17 -9.74
N GLU A 85 18.02 1.31 -10.76
CA GLU A 85 16.99 1.34 -11.78
C GLU A 85 15.59 1.03 -11.21
N LYS A 86 15.50 0.04 -10.31
CA LYS A 86 14.24 -0.34 -9.65
C LYS A 86 14.01 0.52 -8.41
N GLY A 87 15.02 0.59 -7.53
CA GLY A 87 15.01 1.36 -6.30
C GLY A 87 13.90 0.93 -5.33
N TRP A 88 13.53 -0.36 -5.33
CA TRP A 88 12.45 -0.85 -4.50
C TRP A 88 12.92 -1.21 -3.09
N LEU A 89 14.15 -1.71 -3.00
CA LEU A 89 14.87 -1.99 -1.78
C LEU A 89 16.16 -1.18 -1.73
N ARG A 90 16.69 -0.96 -0.53
CA ARG A 90 18.06 -0.47 -0.34
C ARG A 90 18.86 -1.51 0.41
N LYS A 91 19.97 -1.95 -0.20
CA LYS A 91 20.96 -2.82 0.44
C LYS A 91 22.01 -1.97 1.15
N PHE A 92 22.33 -2.30 2.40
CA PHE A 92 23.38 -1.62 3.17
C PHE A 92 24.01 -2.58 4.19
N TYR A 93 25.14 -2.18 4.77
CA TYR A 93 25.83 -2.94 5.83
C TYR A 93 25.73 -2.13 7.13
N PRO A 94 25.03 -2.64 8.16
CA PRO A 94 24.99 -1.98 9.46
C PRO A 94 26.39 -1.87 10.09
N PRO A 95 26.63 -0.86 10.94
CA PRO A 95 27.88 -0.77 11.70
C PRO A 95 28.10 -2.04 12.51
N ALA A 96 29.32 -2.59 12.47
CA ALA A 96 29.72 -3.81 13.18
C ALA A 96 29.02 -5.10 12.74
N SER A 97 28.43 -5.14 11.53
CA SER A 97 27.96 -6.38 10.90
C SER A 97 28.59 -6.54 9.52
N ASP A 98 29.09 -7.75 9.23
CA ASP A 98 29.54 -8.14 7.88
C ASP A 98 28.37 -8.68 7.02
N GLU A 99 27.17 -8.75 7.61
CA GLU A 99 25.97 -9.19 6.91
C GLU A 99 25.23 -8.01 6.28
N ALA A 100 24.87 -8.15 5.01
CA ALA A 100 24.04 -7.16 4.34
C ALA A 100 22.62 -7.16 4.92
N HIS A 101 22.04 -5.97 5.01
CA HIS A 101 20.68 -5.74 5.43
C HIS A 101 19.94 -4.95 4.35
N PHE A 102 18.63 -5.10 4.33
CA PHE A 102 17.73 -4.47 3.38
C PHE A 102 16.68 -3.63 4.11
N ASP A 103 16.37 -2.47 3.57
CA ASP A 103 15.18 -1.71 3.93
C ASP A 103 14.29 -1.45 2.72
N LEU A 104 13.01 -1.20 3.01
CA LEU A 104 12.01 -0.84 2.03
C LEU A 104 12.12 0.65 1.71
N THR A 105 12.15 1.02 0.43
CA THR A 105 12.21 2.45 0.09
C THR A 105 10.85 3.12 0.29
N PRO A 106 10.81 4.42 0.65
CA PRO A 106 9.55 5.15 0.82
C PRO A 106 8.66 5.16 -0.43
N ALA A 107 9.27 5.06 -1.61
CA ALA A 107 8.54 4.97 -2.86
C ALA A 107 7.80 3.63 -2.99
N THR A 108 8.40 2.52 -2.55
CA THR A 108 7.76 1.21 -2.52
C THR A 108 6.64 1.15 -1.48
N GLU A 109 6.88 1.67 -0.27
CA GLU A 109 5.84 1.81 0.76
C GLU A 109 4.61 2.56 0.21
N LYS A 110 4.83 3.66 -0.52
CA LYS A 110 3.75 4.43 -1.15
C LYS A 110 3.00 3.63 -2.22
N ALA A 111 3.70 2.84 -3.03
CA ALA A 111 3.06 1.98 -4.03
C ALA A 111 2.19 0.91 -3.39
N ILE A 112 2.71 0.23 -2.36
CA ILE A 112 1.97 -0.82 -1.64
C ILE A 112 0.78 -0.22 -0.88
N GLY A 113 0.95 0.92 -0.21
CA GLY A 113 -0.15 1.63 0.45
C GLY A 113 -1.24 2.06 -0.54
N TRP A 114 -0.88 2.41 -1.78
CA TRP A 114 -1.88 2.64 -2.83
C TRP A 114 -2.60 1.35 -3.20
N LEU A 115 -1.91 0.22 -3.36
CA LEU A 115 -2.54 -1.09 -3.62
C LEU A 115 -3.49 -1.52 -2.48
N GLU A 116 -3.13 -1.29 -1.22
CA GLU A 116 -3.99 -1.51 -0.05
C GLU A 116 -5.25 -0.61 -0.09
N SER A 117 -5.10 0.63 -0.57
CA SER A 117 -6.26 1.52 -0.73
C SER A 117 -7.26 1.01 -1.78
N LEU A 118 -6.84 0.17 -2.73
CA LEU A 118 -7.72 -0.47 -3.72
C LEU A 118 -8.53 -1.62 -3.14
N THR A 119 -8.02 -2.30 -2.10
CA THR A 119 -8.72 -3.41 -1.43
C THR A 119 -9.62 -2.90 -0.31
N THR A 120 -9.33 -1.72 0.23
CA THR A 120 -10.21 -1.04 1.17
C THR A 120 -11.52 -0.71 0.47
N ARG A 121 -12.59 -1.41 0.84
CA ARG A 121 -13.95 -1.13 0.37
C ARG A 121 -14.17 0.38 0.54
N SER A 122 -14.44 1.09 -0.56
CA SER A 122 -15.02 2.43 -0.44
C SER A 122 -16.27 2.27 0.41
N PHE A 123 -16.21 2.72 1.67
CA PHE A 123 -17.40 2.87 2.48
C PHE A 123 -18.20 3.99 1.80
N VAL A 124 -18.99 3.62 0.78
CA VAL A 124 -19.82 4.56 0.04
C VAL A 124 -20.87 5.00 1.04
N GLY A 125 -20.68 6.19 1.58
CA GLY A 125 -21.49 6.82 2.60
C GLY A 125 -22.87 7.24 2.11
N THR A 126 -23.63 6.35 1.47
CA THR A 126 -25.07 6.55 1.30
C THR A 126 -25.78 6.36 2.62
N GLU A 127 -25.46 5.36 3.44
CA GLU A 127 -26.12 5.17 4.74
C GLU A 127 -25.77 6.27 5.74
N SER A 128 -24.48 6.65 5.86
CA SER A 128 -24.06 7.72 6.76
C SER A 128 -24.67 9.08 6.39
N ARG A 129 -24.73 9.44 5.09
CA ARG A 129 -25.37 10.68 4.67
C ARG A 129 -26.89 10.62 4.81
N LEU A 130 -27.55 9.49 4.53
CA LEU A 130 -28.99 9.36 4.73
C LEU A 130 -29.34 9.49 6.22
N MET A 131 -28.56 8.86 7.10
CA MET A 131 -28.76 8.96 8.55
C MET A 131 -28.50 10.38 9.04
N THR A 132 -27.44 11.06 8.59
CA THR A 132 -27.22 12.47 8.93
C THR A 132 -28.37 13.37 8.44
N VAL A 133 -28.91 13.12 7.24
CA VAL A 133 -30.10 13.83 6.74
C VAL A 133 -31.33 13.52 7.59
N PHE A 134 -31.56 12.26 7.97
CA PHE A 134 -32.65 11.87 8.86
C PHE A 134 -32.54 12.51 10.24
N ASP A 135 -31.36 12.53 10.84
CA ASP A 135 -31.11 13.14 12.15
C ASP A 135 -31.28 14.67 12.10
N LEU A 136 -30.80 15.33 11.03
CA LEU A 136 -31.02 16.76 10.82
C LEU A 136 -32.51 17.08 10.62
N LEU A 137 -33.22 16.29 9.82
CA LEU A 137 -34.68 16.45 9.64
C LEU A 137 -35.42 16.25 10.96
N ARG A 138 -35.03 15.26 11.75
CA ARG A 138 -35.63 14.99 13.06
C ARG A 138 -35.37 16.14 14.05
N GLN A 139 -34.14 16.66 14.11
CA GLN A 139 -33.82 17.84 14.93
C GLN A 139 -34.59 19.09 14.50
N MET A 140 -34.85 19.28 13.20
CA MET A 140 -35.68 20.40 12.73
C MET A 140 -37.14 20.25 13.14
N ILE A 141 -37.70 19.03 13.07
CA ILE A 141 -39.08 18.75 13.49
C ILE A 141 -39.23 18.91 15.01
N GLU A 142 -38.32 18.31 15.80
CA GLU A 142 -38.34 18.39 17.26
C GLU A 142 -38.09 19.84 17.74
N GLY A 143 -37.18 20.58 17.10
CA GLY A 143 -36.95 22.00 17.35
C GLY A 143 -38.18 22.88 17.04
N ALA A 144 -38.88 22.60 15.93
CA ALA A 144 -40.10 23.32 15.55
C ALA A 144 -41.27 23.08 16.52
N GLU A 145 -41.39 21.88 17.11
CA GLU A 145 -42.42 21.60 18.12
C GLU A 145 -42.14 22.29 19.47
N THR A 146 -40.86 22.45 19.84
CA THR A 146 -40.49 23.16 21.08
C THR A 146 -40.80 24.66 21.04
N ASP A 147 -40.76 25.29 19.86
CA ASP A 147 -41.10 26.71 19.69
C ASP A 147 -42.63 26.96 19.65
N GLY A 148 -43.42 25.97 19.24
CA GLY A 148 -44.89 26.06 19.21
C GLY A 148 -45.55 26.02 20.59
N LYS A 149 -44.98 25.28 21.55
CA LYS A 149 -45.55 25.15 22.91
C LYS A 149 -45.29 26.34 23.83
N THR A 150 -44.30 27.18 23.54
CA THR A 150 -43.94 28.32 24.40
C THR A 150 -44.76 29.59 24.08
N ARG A 151 -45.65 29.55 23.08
CA ARG A 151 -46.42 30.71 22.61
C ARG A 151 -47.95 30.61 22.77
N SER A 152 -48.43 29.66 23.58
CA SER A 152 -49.85 29.54 23.97
C SER A 152 -49.97 29.69 25.48
N GLY A 153 -49.86 30.91 25.97
CA GLY A 153 -49.97 31.20 27.40
C GLY A 153 -49.77 32.68 27.68
N ASP A 154 -50.55 33.52 27.02
CA ASP A 154 -50.86 34.88 27.46
C ASP A 154 -52.06 35.37 26.63
N PHE A 155 -53.26 35.15 27.16
CA PHE A 155 -54.49 35.86 26.80
C PHE A 155 -55.15 36.33 28.10
#